data_AF-D2I2L5-F1
#
_entry.id   AF-D2I2L5-F1
#
_cell.length_a   1.000
_cell.length_b   1.000
_cell.length_c   1.000
_cell.angle_alpha   90.00
_cell.angle_beta   90.00
_cell.angle_gamma   90.00
#
_symmetry.space_group_name_H-M   'P 1'
#
loop_
_entity.id
_entity.type
_entity.pdbx_description
1 polymer ?
#
loop_
_entity_poly.entity_id
_entity_poly.type
_entity_poly.pdbx_seq_one_letter_code
_entity_poly.pdbx_strand_id
1 'polypeptide(L)'
;GALVERTSTPGGVALVSPYHTHRAGDPLDLVALAEQVQKADEFIRANATNKLTVIAEEIQHLQEQARKVLEDAHRDADLHRVACNIVKKPGSIYYLYKRESGQQYFSIISPKEWGTGCPHDFLGAYKLQHDLSWTPYEDIEKRDAKINIVNKLLSQPAALPPAPELSFQ
;
A
#
# COMPACT_ATOMS: atom_id res chain seq x y z
N GLY A 1 0.41 18.02 -45.20
CA GLY A 1 0.42 16.63 -45.72
C GLY A 1 -0.86 15.96 -45.29
N ALA A 2 -1.49 15.16 -46.16
CA ALA A 2 -2.70 14.42 -45.81
C ALA A 2 -2.35 13.23 -44.91
N LEU A 3 -3.08 13.04 -43.81
CA LEU A 3 -2.78 12.05 -42.76
C LEU A 3 -3.28 10.62 -43.06
N VAL A 4 -3.92 10.43 -44.22
CA VAL A 4 -4.35 9.11 -44.71
C VAL A 4 -3.94 9.03 -46.18
N GLU A 5 -3.39 7.87 -46.57
CA GLU A 5 -3.04 7.62 -47.96
C GLU A 5 -4.27 7.78 -48.85
N ARG A 6 -4.14 8.66 -49.85
CA ARG A 6 -5.19 8.93 -50.82
C ARG A 6 -5.10 7.87 -51.91
N THR A 7 -6.08 6.98 -51.98
CA THR A 7 -6.25 6.10 -53.14
C THR A 7 -7.14 6.75 -54.18
N SER A 8 -6.70 6.75 -55.44
CA SER A 8 -7.50 7.18 -56.59
C SER A 8 -8.52 6.12 -57.05
N THR A 9 -8.52 4.94 -56.42
CA THR A 9 -9.36 3.78 -56.76
C THR A 9 -9.88 3.06 -55.51
N PRO A 10 -10.72 3.71 -54.67
CA PRO A 10 -11.35 3.00 -53.56
C PRO A 10 -12.25 1.89 -54.13
N GLY A 11 -11.93 0.62 -53.81
CA GLY A 11 -12.66 -0.55 -54.30
C GLY A 11 -12.40 -0.93 -55.77
N GLY A 12 -11.32 -0.44 -56.40
CA GLY A 12 -10.89 -0.87 -57.74
C GLY A 12 -11.61 -0.21 -58.92
N VAL A 13 -12.46 0.79 -58.68
CA VAL A 13 -13.20 1.52 -59.73
C VAL A 13 -12.62 2.92 -59.91
N ALA A 14 -12.40 3.34 -61.16
CA ALA A 14 -11.87 4.66 -61.49
C ALA A 14 -12.96 5.74 -61.40
N LEU A 15 -12.71 6.79 -60.61
CA LEU A 15 -13.66 7.89 -60.43
C LEU A 15 -13.73 8.78 -61.67
N VAL A 16 -14.94 9.00 -62.19
CA VAL A 16 -15.23 9.72 -63.45
C VAL A 16 -14.92 11.23 -63.35
N SER A 17 -14.79 11.78 -62.15
CA SER A 17 -14.23 13.11 -61.92
C SER A 17 -13.60 13.17 -60.53
N PRO A 18 -12.26 13.02 -60.42
CA PRO A 18 -11.55 13.13 -59.14
C PRO A 18 -11.75 14.49 -58.46
N TYR A 19 -12.16 15.51 -59.21
CA TYR A 19 -12.35 16.87 -58.68
C TYR A 19 -13.79 17.17 -58.22
N HIS A 20 -14.79 16.40 -58.68
CA HIS A 20 -16.20 16.58 -58.29
C HIS A 20 -16.72 15.52 -57.33
N THR A 21 -16.12 14.34 -57.29
CA THR A 21 -16.44 13.30 -56.28
C THR A 21 -15.71 13.54 -54.96
N HIS A 22 -14.61 14.30 -55.01
CA HIS A 22 -14.11 14.98 -53.83
C HIS A 22 -15.02 16.19 -53.62
N ARG A 23 -16.10 16.02 -52.82
CA ARG A 23 -16.43 17.14 -51.94
C ARG A 23 -15.11 17.45 -51.26
N ALA A 24 -14.49 18.58 -51.62
CA ALA A 24 -13.78 19.33 -50.60
C ALA A 24 -14.83 19.43 -49.51
N GLY A 25 -14.71 18.58 -48.47
CA GLY A 25 -15.59 18.63 -47.33
C GLY A 25 -15.69 20.09 -46.94
N ASP A 26 -16.91 20.54 -46.64
CA ASP A 26 -17.15 21.89 -46.15
C ASP A 26 -15.94 22.30 -45.29
N PRO A 27 -15.24 23.42 -45.54
CA PRO A 27 -14.07 23.80 -44.75
C PRO A 27 -14.30 23.72 -43.23
N LEU A 28 -15.56 23.82 -42.80
CA LEU A 28 -16.01 23.55 -41.43
C LEU A 28 -15.76 22.12 -40.92
N ASP A 29 -15.72 21.10 -41.79
CA ASP A 29 -15.48 19.68 -41.48
C ASP A 29 -14.01 19.41 -41.06
N LEU A 30 -13.04 20.05 -41.72
CA LEU A 30 -11.64 19.96 -41.28
C LEU A 30 -11.42 20.64 -39.93
N VAL A 31 -12.13 21.74 -39.67
CA VAL A 31 -12.11 22.43 -38.37
C VAL A 31 -12.78 21.55 -37.30
N ALA A 32 -13.96 20.99 -37.58
CA ALA A 32 -14.67 20.09 -36.67
C ALA A 32 -13.84 18.85 -36.34
N LEU A 33 -13.13 18.29 -37.32
CA LEU A 33 -12.22 17.17 -37.09
C LEU A 33 -11.04 17.58 -36.20
N ALA A 34 -10.43 18.74 -36.44
CA ALA A 34 -9.35 19.25 -35.60
C ALA A 34 -9.80 19.46 -34.15
N GLU A 35 -11.00 20.01 -33.95
CA GLU A 35 -11.64 20.14 -32.63
C GLU A 35 -11.85 18.77 -31.95
N GLN A 36 -12.30 17.77 -32.71
CA GLN A 36 -12.48 16.42 -32.18
C GLN A 36 -11.16 15.76 -31.76
N VAL A 37 -10.10 15.91 -32.56
CA VAL A 37 -8.77 15.39 -32.22
C VAL A 37 -8.23 16.08 -30.97
N GLN A 38 -8.33 17.41 -30.90
CA GLN A 38 -7.91 18.17 -29.72
C GLN A 38 -8.65 17.69 -28.46
N LYS A 39 -9.97 17.50 -28.55
CA LYS A 39 -10.78 17.01 -27.43
C LYS A 39 -10.38 15.59 -27.01
N ALA A 40 -10.05 14.72 -27.96
CA ALA A 40 -9.56 13.38 -27.67
C ALA A 40 -8.21 13.42 -26.92
N ASP A 41 -7.28 14.28 -27.34
CA ASP A 41 -5.98 14.48 -26.68
C ASP A 41 -6.15 15.01 -25.25
N GLU A 42 -7.08 15.94 -25.03
CA GLU A 42 -7.43 16.45 -23.70
C GLU A 42 -7.95 15.32 -22.78
N PHE A 43 -8.84 14.46 -23.28
CA PHE A 43 -9.34 13.30 -22.52
C PHE A 43 -8.25 12.27 -22.23
N ILE A 44 -7.39 11.97 -23.20
CA ILE A 44 -6.27 11.04 -23.02
C ILE A 44 -5.33 11.58 -21.94
N ARG A 45 -4.99 12.88 -22.02
CA ARG A 45 -4.17 13.55 -21.01
C ARG A 45 -4.81 13.48 -19.63
N ALA A 46 -6.09 13.84 -19.51
CA ALA A 46 -6.82 13.81 -18.24
C ALA A 46 -6.84 12.39 -17.64
N ASN A 47 -7.11 11.37 -18.47
CA ASN A 47 -7.12 9.97 -18.04
C ASN A 47 -5.72 9.50 -17.61
N ALA A 48 -4.67 9.83 -18.36
CA ALA A 48 -3.30 9.52 -18.01
C ALA A 48 -2.89 10.18 -16.68
N THR A 49 -3.21 11.47 -16.51
CA THR A 49 -2.95 12.19 -15.26
C THR A 49 -3.66 11.53 -14.08
N ASN A 50 -4.95 11.19 -14.20
CA ASN A 50 -5.70 10.54 -13.13
C ASN A 50 -5.06 9.21 -12.71
N LYS A 51 -4.63 8.39 -13.68
CA LYS A 51 -3.94 7.11 -13.40
C LYS A 51 -2.58 7.33 -12.73
N LEU A 52 -1.81 8.31 -13.20
CA LEU A 52 -0.51 8.64 -12.60
C LEU A 52 -0.66 9.19 -11.18
N THR A 53 -1.72 9.93 -10.88
CA THR A 53 -2.03 10.39 -9.51
C THR A 53 -2.24 9.21 -8.56
N VAL A 54 -3.03 8.21 -8.95
CA VAL A 54 -3.25 7.00 -8.15
C VAL A 54 -1.92 6.26 -7.89
N ILE A 55 -1.10 6.09 -8.93
CA ILE A 55 0.22 5.44 -8.80
C ILE A 55 1.13 6.25 -7.85
N ALA A 56 1.11 7.58 -7.93
CA ALA A 56 1.91 8.42 -7.05
C ALA A 56 1.48 8.28 -5.57
N GLU A 57 0.18 8.21 -5.30
CA GLU A 57 -0.36 7.97 -3.95
C GLU A 57 0.06 6.59 -3.42
N GLU A 58 0.02 5.54 -4.26
CA GLU A 58 0.50 4.21 -3.89
C GLU A 58 2.00 4.20 -3.58
N ILE A 59 2.83 4.86 -4.39
CA ILE A 59 4.27 4.98 -4.14
C ILE A 59 4.51 5.67 -2.79
N GLN A 60 3.81 6.77 -2.51
CA GLN A 60 3.93 7.47 -1.24
C GLN A 60 3.53 6.57 -0.06
N HIS A 61 2.44 5.81 -0.21
CA HIS A 61 2.01 4.87 0.81
C HIS A 61 3.09 3.80 1.07
N LEU A 62 3.64 3.20 0.02
CA LEU A 62 4.70 2.19 0.12
C LEU A 62 5.97 2.74 0.78
N GLN A 63 6.37 3.97 0.44
CA GLN A 63 7.50 4.64 1.08
C GLN A 63 7.28 4.81 2.58
N GLU A 64 6.08 5.22 2.99
CA GLU A 64 5.74 5.36 4.40
C GLU A 64 5.69 4.01 5.12
N GLN A 65 5.19 2.95 4.48
CA GLN A 65 5.27 1.59 5.05
C GLN A 65 6.73 1.17 5.24
N ALA A 66 7.60 1.38 4.24
CA ALA A 66 9.01 1.03 4.34
C ALA A 66 9.72 1.79 5.47
N ARG A 67 9.43 3.09 5.63
CA ARG A 67 9.94 3.90 6.74
C ARG A 67 9.56 3.30 8.09
N LYS A 68 8.28 2.96 8.29
CA LYS A 68 7.80 2.34 9.53
C LYS A 68 8.48 1.02 9.83
N VAL A 69 8.65 0.16 8.82
CA VAL A 69 9.35 -1.13 8.98
C VAL A 69 10.78 -0.94 9.48
N LEU A 70 11.50 0.05 8.93
CA LEU A 70 12.87 0.37 9.37
C LEU A 70 12.90 0.91 10.80
N GLU A 71 11.98 1.80 11.16
CA GLU A 71 11.87 2.35 12.52
C GLU A 71 11.54 1.26 13.54
N ASP A 72 10.60 0.37 13.22
CA ASP A 72 10.25 -0.77 14.05
C ASP A 72 11.43 -1.72 14.23
N ALA A 73 12.15 -2.05 13.15
CA ALA A 73 13.33 -2.90 13.22
C ALA A 73 14.45 -2.29 14.06
N HIS A 74 14.67 -0.97 13.94
CA HIS A 74 15.67 -0.25 14.74
C HIS A 74 15.29 -0.26 16.23
N ARG A 75 14.04 0.11 16.55
CA ARG A 75 13.50 0.07 17.91
C ARG A 75 13.60 -1.32 18.51
N ASP A 76 13.22 -2.36 17.76
CA ASP A 76 13.27 -3.74 18.23
C ASP A 76 14.71 -4.18 18.52
N ALA A 77 15.66 -3.83 17.67
CA ALA A 77 17.08 -4.09 17.88
C ALA A 77 17.60 -3.39 19.16
N ASP A 78 17.23 -2.13 19.38
CA ASP A 78 17.63 -1.37 20.56
C ASP A 78 17.06 -1.99 21.84
N LEU A 79 15.77 -2.34 21.86
CA LEU A 79 15.11 -2.99 23.00
C LEU A 79 15.71 -4.39 23.27
N HIS A 80 16.10 -5.13 22.22
CA HIS A 80 16.82 -6.38 22.42
C HIS A 80 18.18 -6.20 23.09
N ARG A 81 18.87 -5.08 22.82
CA ARG A 81 20.17 -4.74 23.42
C ARG A 81 20.08 -4.19 24.85
N VAL A 82 18.92 -3.67 25.26
CA VAL A 82 18.70 -3.19 26.64
C VAL A 82 19.02 -4.30 27.64
N ALA A 83 19.80 -3.93 28.67
CA ALA A 83 20.22 -4.82 29.74
C ALA A 83 19.02 -5.46 30.44
N CYS A 84 19.11 -6.76 30.71
CA CYS A 84 18.05 -7.50 31.38
C CYS A 84 18.67 -8.62 32.22
N ASN A 85 18.34 -8.64 33.51
CA ASN A 85 18.86 -9.65 34.44
C ASN A 85 18.09 -10.99 34.36
N ILE A 86 17.09 -11.05 33.48
CA ILE A 86 16.23 -12.21 33.27
C ILE A 86 16.20 -12.56 31.79
N VAL A 87 15.98 -13.84 31.50
CA VAL A 87 15.80 -14.30 30.13
C VAL A 87 14.50 -13.74 29.57
N LYS A 88 14.58 -13.05 28.43
CA LYS A 88 13.44 -12.51 27.71
C LYS A 88 12.60 -13.66 27.12
N LYS A 89 11.32 -13.75 27.49
CA LYS A 89 10.37 -14.79 27.09
C LYS A 89 9.24 -14.16 26.28
N PRO A 90 8.95 -14.68 25.07
CA PRO A 90 7.77 -14.26 24.31
C PRO A 90 6.48 -14.37 25.11
N GLY A 91 5.54 -13.47 24.83
CA GLY A 91 4.27 -13.33 25.54
C GLY A 91 4.35 -12.52 26.84
N SER A 92 5.54 -12.24 27.36
CA SER A 92 5.72 -11.49 28.61
C SER A 92 5.80 -9.98 28.38
N ILE A 93 5.39 -9.21 29.38
CA ILE A 93 5.49 -7.75 29.40
C ILE A 93 6.74 -7.37 30.20
N TYR A 94 7.51 -6.45 29.64
CA TYR A 94 8.72 -5.90 30.22
C TYR A 94 8.58 -4.39 30.38
N TYR A 95 9.03 -3.89 31.52
CA TYR A 95 8.99 -2.49 31.90
C TYR A 95 10.41 -1.92 31.80
N LEU A 96 10.57 -0.90 30.97
CA LEU A 96 11.83 -0.22 30.72
C LEU A 96 12.04 0.88 31.75
N TYR A 97 13.18 0.84 32.41
CA TYR A 97 13.59 1.84 33.40
C TYR A 97 14.96 2.41 33.08
N LYS A 98 15.23 3.60 33.61
CA LYS A 98 16.54 4.26 33.55
C LYS A 98 17.07 4.54 34.94
N ARG A 99 18.29 4.08 35.21
CA ARG A 99 19.01 4.37 36.46
C ARG A 99 19.56 5.81 36.44
N GLU A 100 19.89 6.33 37.61
CA GLU A 100 20.60 7.63 37.73
C GLU A 100 21.91 7.66 36.93
N SER A 101 22.59 6.51 36.80
CA SER A 101 23.80 6.37 35.96
C SER A 101 23.54 6.54 34.45
N GLY A 102 22.29 6.63 34.03
CA GLY A 102 21.86 6.70 32.64
C GLY A 102 21.60 5.33 31.99
N GLN A 103 21.99 4.24 32.64
CA GLN A 103 21.79 2.89 32.10
C GLN A 103 20.31 2.52 32.05
N GLN A 104 19.86 2.12 30.86
CA GLN A 104 18.53 1.56 30.67
C GLN A 104 18.53 0.04 30.94
N TYR A 105 17.47 -0.46 31.56
CA TYR A 105 17.29 -1.88 31.80
C TYR A 105 15.82 -2.29 31.81
N PHE A 106 15.56 -3.56 31.51
CA PHE A 106 14.23 -4.15 31.59
C PHE A 106 13.99 -4.87 32.92
N SER A 107 12.78 -4.73 33.44
CA SER A 107 12.23 -5.47 34.60
C SER A 107 10.89 -6.13 34.23
N ILE A 108 10.50 -7.16 34.96
CA ILE A 108 9.12 -7.71 34.94
C ILE A 108 8.19 -7.02 35.94
N ILE A 109 8.74 -6.23 36.86
CA ILE A 109 7.98 -5.51 37.88
C ILE A 109 7.49 -4.20 37.27
N SER A 110 6.19 -3.97 37.31
CA SER A 110 5.56 -2.74 36.83
C SER A 110 5.78 -1.56 37.79
N PRO A 111 5.63 -0.29 37.34
CA PRO A 111 5.72 0.86 38.23
C PRO A 111 4.73 0.81 39.40
N LYS A 112 3.55 0.23 39.16
CA LYS A 112 2.50 0.06 40.17
C LYS A 112 2.90 -0.94 41.25
N GLU A 113 3.51 -2.06 40.86
CA GLU A 113 3.99 -3.09 41.80
C GLU A 113 5.23 -2.65 42.56
N TRP A 114 6.06 -1.81 41.95
CA TRP A 114 7.24 -1.24 42.61
C TRP A 114 6.87 -0.25 43.73
N GLY A 115 5.71 0.41 43.61
CA GLY A 115 5.24 1.38 44.59
C GLY A 115 6.19 2.57 44.75
N THR A 116 6.24 3.15 45.96
CA THR A 116 7.10 4.30 46.28
C THR A 116 8.59 3.96 46.34
N GLY A 117 8.96 2.69 46.24
CA GLY A 117 10.33 2.20 46.33
C GLY A 117 11.06 2.09 45.00
N CYS A 118 10.53 2.63 43.89
CA CYS A 118 11.23 2.64 42.60
C CYS A 118 12.21 3.81 42.52
N PRO A 119 13.53 3.57 42.58
CA PRO A 119 14.52 4.65 42.51
C PRO A 119 14.83 5.05 41.07
N HIS A 120 14.14 4.49 40.07
CA HIS A 120 14.49 4.61 38.67
C HIS A 120 13.33 5.16 37.83
N ASP A 121 13.66 5.95 36.82
CA ASP A 121 12.68 6.57 35.93
C ASP A 121 12.03 5.51 35.04
N PHE A 122 10.70 5.51 35.00
CA PHE A 122 9.94 4.65 34.08
C PHE A 122 9.90 5.26 32.68
N LEU A 123 10.32 4.50 31.68
CA LEU A 123 10.38 4.95 30.28
C LEU A 123 9.27 4.37 29.41
N GLY A 124 8.76 3.18 29.72
CA GLY A 124 7.72 2.54 28.93
C GLY A 124 7.55 1.06 29.24
N ALA A 125 6.47 0.47 28.74
CA ALA A 125 6.19 -0.96 28.86
C ALA A 125 6.02 -1.58 27.48
N TYR A 126 6.56 -2.77 27.29
CA TYR A 126 6.59 -3.46 26.00
C TYR A 126 6.32 -4.95 26.17
N LYS A 127 5.46 -5.52 25.32
CA LYS A 127 5.26 -6.96 25.20
C LYS A 127 6.22 -7.52 24.18
N LEU A 128 6.99 -8.54 24.56
CA LEU A 128 7.79 -9.31 23.62
C LEU A 128 6.87 -10.30 22.90
N GLN A 129 6.76 -10.16 21.59
CA GLN A 129 5.88 -11.00 20.77
C GLN A 129 6.54 -12.34 20.42
N HIS A 130 5.75 -13.27 19.88
CA HIS A 130 6.22 -14.61 19.48
C HIS A 130 7.17 -14.59 18.27
N ASP A 131 7.07 -13.57 17.42
CA ASP A 131 7.99 -13.26 16.32
C ASP A 131 9.23 -12.47 16.79
N LEU A 132 9.41 -12.32 18.11
CA LEU A 132 10.48 -11.54 18.76
C LEU A 132 10.42 -10.03 18.50
N SER A 133 9.33 -9.52 17.92
CA SER A 133 9.11 -8.07 17.82
C SER A 133 8.69 -7.51 19.19
N TRP A 134 8.91 -6.21 19.40
CA TRP A 134 8.39 -5.52 20.58
C TRP A 134 7.14 -4.73 20.23
N THR A 135 6.13 -4.80 21.10
CA THR A 135 4.91 -3.99 20.98
C THR A 135 4.76 -3.11 22.20
N PRO A 136 4.68 -1.78 22.05
CA PRO A 136 4.35 -0.87 23.16
C PRO A 136 3.05 -1.27 23.85
N TYR A 137 2.97 -1.08 25.15
CA TYR A 137 1.85 -1.55 25.97
C TYR A 137 0.50 -1.02 25.48
N GLU A 138 0.45 0.26 25.09
CA GLU A 138 -0.74 0.92 24.53
C GLU A 138 -1.25 0.32 23.21
N ASP A 139 -0.41 -0.42 22.48
CA ASP A 139 -0.75 -0.99 21.19
C ASP A 139 -0.95 -2.51 21.23
N ILE A 140 -0.77 -3.15 22.39
CA ILE A 140 -0.96 -4.61 22.56
C ILE A 140 -2.36 -5.03 22.10
N GLU A 141 -3.40 -4.37 22.61
CA GLU A 141 -4.79 -4.74 22.30
C GLU A 141 -5.11 -4.59 20.80
N LYS A 142 -4.64 -3.49 20.19
CA LYS A 142 -4.82 -3.25 18.75
C LYS A 142 -4.12 -4.31 17.91
N ARG A 143 -2.90 -4.69 18.28
CA ARG A 143 -2.13 -5.73 17.58
C ARG A 143 -2.78 -7.09 17.74
N ASP A 144 -3.16 -7.46 18.96
CA ASP A 144 -3.80 -8.74 19.26
C ASP A 144 -5.15 -8.84 18.51
N ALA A 145 -5.94 -7.76 18.43
CA ALA A 145 -7.16 -7.70 17.63
C ALA A 145 -6.90 -7.91 16.13
N LYS A 146 -5.87 -7.27 15.56
CA LYS A 146 -5.48 -7.47 14.15
C LYS A 146 -5.07 -8.92 13.88
N ILE A 147 -4.25 -9.51 14.75
CA ILE A 147 -3.82 -10.91 14.63
C ILE A 147 -5.03 -11.85 14.69
N ASN A 148 -5.97 -11.59 15.59
CA ASN A 148 -7.19 -12.39 15.70
C ASN A 148 -8.06 -12.33 14.43
N ILE A 149 -8.17 -11.17 13.80
CA ILE A 149 -8.87 -11.03 12.51
C ILE A 149 -8.18 -11.87 11.43
N VAL A 150 -6.85 -11.79 11.32
CA VAL A 150 -6.07 -12.57 10.34
C VAL A 150 -6.24 -14.08 10.60
N ASN A 151 -6.11 -14.52 11.85
CA ASN A 151 -6.29 -15.92 12.22
C ASN A 151 -7.70 -16.42 11.88
N LYS A 152 -8.74 -15.59 12.11
CA LYS A 152 -10.11 -15.92 11.72
C LYS A 152 -10.24 -16.10 10.22
N LEU A 153 -9.62 -15.24 9.41
CA LEU A 153 -9.63 -15.38 7.94
C LEU A 153 -8.91 -16.66 7.49
N LEU A 154 -7.77 -16.99 8.09
CA LEU A 154 -7.01 -18.21 7.78
C LEU A 154 -7.74 -19.50 8.18
N SER A 155 -8.54 -19.45 9.24
CA SER A 155 -9.34 -20.58 9.71
C SER A 155 -10.60 -20.86 8.89
N GLN A 156 -11.00 -19.96 7.98
CA GLN A 156 -12.14 -20.19 7.11
C GLN A 156 -11.74 -21.17 6.00
N PRO A 157 -12.50 -22.26 5.79
CA PRO A 157 -12.25 -23.14 4.67
C PRO A 157 -12.42 -22.34 3.38
N ALA A 158 -11.35 -22.27 2.58
CA ALA A 158 -11.44 -21.86 1.19
C ALA A 158 -12.28 -22.92 0.45
N ALA A 159 -13.60 -22.79 0.51
CA ALA A 159 -14.48 -23.63 -0.27
C ALA A 159 -14.24 -23.29 -1.74
N LEU A 160 -13.44 -24.13 -2.42
CA LEU A 160 -13.51 -24.24 -3.86
C LEU A 160 -14.97 -24.59 -4.19
N PRO A 161 -15.68 -23.81 -5.02
CA PRO A 161 -17.01 -24.20 -5.46
C PRO A 161 -16.91 -25.59 -6.10
N PRO A 162 -17.87 -26.51 -5.83
CA PRO A 162 -17.91 -27.78 -6.54
C PRO A 162 -17.98 -27.47 -8.04
N ALA A 163 -17.04 -28.03 -8.80
CA ALA A 163 -17.05 -27.89 -10.26
C ALA A 163 -18.42 -28.36 -10.75
N PRO A 164 -19.19 -27.54 -11.50
CA PRO A 164 -20.41 -28.04 -12.10
C PRO A 164 -20.02 -29.13 -13.09
N GLU A 165 -20.48 -30.37 -12.85
CA GLU A 165 -20.42 -31.42 -13.85
C GLU A 165 -21.09 -30.89 -15.13
N LEU A 166 -20.31 -30.79 -16.20
CA LEU A 166 -20.83 -30.49 -17.53
C LEU A 166 -21.64 -31.71 -17.97
N SER A 167 -22.94 -31.70 -17.68
CA SER A 167 -23.89 -32.59 -18.33
C SER A 167 -24.05 -32.15 -19.79
N PHE A 168 -23.34 -32.83 -20.68
CA PHE A 168 -23.65 -32.81 -22.11
C PHE A 168 -24.89 -33.67 -22.33
N GLN A 169 -26.01 -33.01 -22.66
CA GLN A 169 -27.13 -33.61 -23.39
C GLN A 169 -27.20 -32.99 -24.78
#